data_AF-A0A0B6ZAZ6-F1
#
_entry.id   AF-A0A0B6ZAZ6-F1
#
_cell.length_a   1.000
_cell.length_b   1.000
_cell.length_c   1.000
_cell.angle_alpha   90.00
_cell.angle_beta   90.00
_cell.angle_gamma   90.00
#
_symmetry.space_group_name_H-M   'P 1'
#
loop_
_entity.id
_entity.type
_entity.pdbx_description
1 polymer ?
#
loop_
_entity_poly.entity_id
_entity_poly.type
_entity_poly.pdbx_seq_one_letter_code
_entity_poly.pdbx_strand_id
1 'polypeptide(L)'
;QLPNKIVITDIQKLQTGLECPHLTVKGKSKNTSSKLAFSFKFEQEADPFCFTAASENEFDMWTDGLNHLLGNEMISSQVSKDLETLLSMEIKM
;
A
#
# COMPACT_ATOMS: atom_id res chain seq x y z
N GLN A 1 -7.40 -19.25 15.47
CA GLN A 1 -7.11 -19.03 14.03
C GLN A 1 -7.53 -17.60 13.69
N LEU A 2 -6.73 -16.84 12.94
CA LEU A 2 -7.17 -15.52 12.46
C LEU A 2 -8.26 -15.73 11.39
N PRO A 3 -9.48 -15.19 11.58
CA PRO A 3 -10.62 -15.49 10.73
C PRO A 3 -10.51 -14.92 9.30
N ASN A 4 -9.67 -13.90 9.09
CA ASN A 4 -9.56 -13.19 7.82
C ASN A 4 -8.15 -13.32 7.26
N LYS A 5 -7.93 -14.37 6.45
CA LYS A 5 -6.68 -14.58 5.72
C LYS A 5 -6.87 -14.18 4.26
N ILE A 6 -5.88 -13.50 3.70
CA ILE A 6 -5.84 -13.12 2.29
C ILE A 6 -4.70 -13.90 1.65
N VAL A 7 -4.97 -14.57 0.54
CA VAL A 7 -3.94 -15.24 -0.26
C VAL A 7 -3.35 -14.21 -1.21
N ILE A 8 -2.03 -14.01 -1.14
CA ILE A 8 -1.35 -12.96 -1.91
C ILE A 8 -1.47 -13.21 -3.43
N THR A 9 -1.49 -14.48 -3.86
CA THR A 9 -1.62 -14.86 -5.27
C THR A 9 -2.94 -14.43 -5.91
N ASP A 10 -3.97 -14.20 -5.11
CA ASP A 10 -5.31 -13.87 -5.60
C ASP A 10 -5.50 -12.35 -5.75
N ILE A 11 -4.54 -11.56 -5.28
CA ILE A 11 -4.54 -10.11 -5.38
C ILE A 11 -4.09 -9.74 -6.79
N GLN A 12 -4.99 -9.12 -7.55
CA GLN A 12 -4.70 -8.63 -8.90
C GLN A 12 -3.95 -7.30 -8.86
N LYS A 13 -4.37 -6.38 -7.99
CA LYS A 13 -3.81 -5.02 -7.93
C LYS A 13 -3.96 -4.39 -6.55
N LEU A 14 -2.94 -3.65 -6.12
CA LEU A 14 -3.01 -2.72 -5.00
C LEU A 14 -3.58 -1.37 -5.47
N GLN A 15 -4.60 -0.87 -4.79
CA GLN A 15 -5.19 0.45 -5.02
C GLN A 15 -4.90 1.34 -3.82
N THR A 16 -4.61 2.61 -4.06
CA THR A 16 -4.31 3.58 -3.00
C THR A 16 -5.15 4.83 -3.13
N GLY A 17 -5.34 5.52 -2.01
CA GLY A 17 -6.04 6.79 -1.96
C GLY A 17 -7.45 6.74 -2.55
N LEU A 18 -7.75 7.71 -3.41
CA LEU A 18 -9.09 7.87 -4.01
C LEU A 18 -9.51 6.69 -4.90
N GLU A 19 -8.58 5.83 -5.31
CA GLU A 19 -8.92 4.59 -6.04
C GLU A 19 -9.55 3.53 -5.14
N CYS A 20 -9.53 3.73 -3.81
CA CYS A 20 -10.09 2.77 -2.87
C CYS A 20 -11.63 2.88 -2.79
N PRO A 21 -12.38 1.77 -2.92
CA PRO A 21 -13.84 1.76 -2.94
C PRO A 21 -14.51 2.37 -1.68
N HIS A 22 -13.86 2.25 -0.52
CA HIS A 22 -14.38 2.78 0.74
C HIS A 22 -14.37 4.31 0.84
N LEU A 23 -13.61 5.00 -0.03
CA LEU A 23 -13.56 6.46 -0.09
C LEU A 23 -14.50 7.03 -1.15
N THR A 24 -14.72 6.31 -2.25
CA THR A 24 -15.62 6.73 -3.33
C THR A 24 -17.09 6.63 -2.91
N VAL A 25 -17.47 5.60 -2.15
CA VAL A 25 -18.87 5.35 -1.74
C VAL A 25 -19.35 6.30 -0.63
N LYS A 26 -18.45 6.84 0.19
CA LYS A 26 -18.83 7.59 1.40
C LYS A 26 -18.97 9.10 1.25
N GLY A 27 -18.80 9.68 0.05
CA GLY A 27 -18.96 11.13 -0.15
C GLY A 27 -18.05 12.00 0.75
N LYS A 28 -17.04 11.40 1.39
CA LYS A 28 -16.13 12.09 2.30
C LYS A 28 -15.02 12.74 1.51
N SER A 29 -15.36 13.92 1.01
CA SER A 29 -14.46 14.98 0.59
C SER A 29 -13.19 15.02 1.46
N LYS A 30 -12.03 14.81 0.83
CA LYS A 30 -10.80 15.59 1.06
C LYS A 30 -10.22 15.64 2.49
N ASN A 31 -10.29 14.57 3.26
CA ASN A 31 -9.57 14.47 4.55
C ASN A 31 -8.20 13.81 4.36
N THR A 32 -7.21 14.18 5.18
CA THR A 32 -5.85 13.58 5.21
C THR A 32 -5.86 12.05 5.32
N SER A 33 -6.91 11.47 5.91
CA SER A 33 -7.12 10.03 6.00
C SER A 33 -7.26 9.34 4.63
N SER A 34 -7.61 10.07 3.56
CA SER A 34 -7.62 9.49 2.21
C SER A 34 -6.23 9.18 1.70
N LYS A 35 -5.19 9.89 2.14
CA LYS A 35 -3.82 9.66 1.67
C LYS A 35 -3.20 8.37 2.22
N LEU A 36 -3.66 7.93 3.39
CA LEU A 36 -3.17 6.74 4.09
C LEU A 36 -4.03 5.49 3.82
N ALA A 37 -4.98 5.59 2.89
CA ALA A 37 -5.89 4.51 2.54
C ALA A 37 -5.31 3.64 1.42
N PHE A 38 -5.44 2.33 1.57
CA PHE A 38 -5.13 1.37 0.53
C PHE A 38 -6.13 0.21 0.53
N SER A 39 -6.28 -0.46 -0.61
CA SER A 39 -7.18 -1.59 -0.76
C SER A 39 -6.70 -2.57 -1.81
N PHE A 40 -7.20 -3.81 -1.75
CA PHE A 40 -6.89 -4.85 -2.70
C PHE A 40 -8.04 -5.06 -3.68
N LYS A 41 -7.68 -5.17 -4.97
CA LYS A 41 -8.55 -5.69 -6.00
C LYS A 41 -8.20 -7.15 -6.25
N PHE A 42 -9.20 -8.02 -6.16
CA PHE A 42 -9.08 -9.44 -6.47
C PHE A 42 -9.53 -9.71 -7.91
N GLU A 43 -9.08 -10.82 -8.48
CA GLU A 43 -9.45 -11.22 -9.83
C GLU A 43 -10.93 -11.67 -9.93
N GLN A 44 -11.46 -12.29 -8.87
CA GLN A 44 -12.89 -12.55 -8.72
C GLN A 44 -13.57 -11.33 -8.09
N GLU A 45 -14.87 -11.15 -8.35
CA GLU A 45 -15.68 -10.15 -7.63
C GLU A 45 -15.83 -10.56 -6.15
N ALA A 46 -14.76 -10.30 -5.40
CA ALA A 46 -14.72 -10.39 -3.95
C ALA A 46 -14.80 -8.99 -3.37
N ASP A 47 -15.34 -8.89 -2.15
CA ASP A 47 -15.41 -7.62 -1.44
C ASP A 47 -14.00 -7.02 -1.30
N PRO A 48 -13.83 -5.73 -1.64
CA PRO A 48 -12.54 -5.08 -1.59
C PRO A 48 -12.09 -4.95 -0.13
N PHE A 49 -10.95 -5.57 0.20
CA PHE A 49 -10.34 -5.41 1.51
C PHE A 49 -9.73 -4.01 1.61
N CYS A 50 -10.32 -3.19 2.47
CA CYS A 50 -10.00 -1.77 2.62
C CYS A 50 -9.28 -1.52 3.95
N PHE A 51 -8.14 -0.84 3.88
CA PHE A 51 -7.30 -0.53 5.03
C PHE A 51 -6.99 0.96 5.08
N THR A 52 -6.64 1.44 6.27
CA THR A 52 -6.13 2.80 6.48
C THR A 52 -4.97 2.68 7.46
N ALA A 53 -3.77 3.10 7.02
CA ALA A 53 -2.58 3.06 7.85
C ALA A 53 -2.65 4.10 8.98
N ALA A 54 -1.97 3.84 10.10
CA ALA A 54 -1.92 4.76 11.22
C ALA A 54 -0.94 5.93 11.01
N SER A 55 0.04 5.76 10.13
CA SER A 55 1.04 6.77 9.78
C SER A 55 1.50 6.67 8.33
N GLU A 56 2.16 7.71 7.83
CA GLU A 56 2.77 7.74 6.49
C GLU A 56 3.88 6.69 6.36
N ASN A 57 4.69 6.49 7.41
CA ASN A 57 5.72 5.45 7.41
C ASN A 57 5.12 4.03 7.30
N GLU A 58 4.05 3.74 8.05
CA GLU A 58 3.37 2.45 7.93
C GLU A 58 2.75 2.28 6.54
N PHE A 59 2.17 3.35 5.98
CA PHE A 59 1.61 3.33 4.64
C PHE A 59 2.68 3.00 3.59
N ASP A 60 3.83 3.67 3.65
CA ASP A 60 4.98 3.43 2.76
C ASP A 60 5.45 1.97 2.90
N MET A 61 5.66 1.48 4.13
CA MET A 61 6.05 0.08 4.37
C MET A 61 5.05 -0.94 3.82
N TRP A 62 3.75 -0.73 4.05
CA TRP A 62 2.71 -1.64 3.55
C TRP A 62 2.67 -1.63 2.03
N THR A 63 2.61 -0.44 1.42
CA THR A 63 2.45 -0.31 -0.02
C THR A 63 3.66 -0.84 -0.79
N ASP A 64 4.88 -0.57 -0.32
CA ASP A 64 6.09 -1.11 -0.95
C ASP A 64 6.23 -2.61 -0.77
N GLY A 65 6.02 -3.13 0.45
CA GLY A 65 6.09 -4.56 0.71
C GLY A 65 5.07 -5.32 -0.13
N LEU A 66 3.84 -4.81 -0.23
CA LEU A 66 2.79 -5.41 -1.07
C LEU A 66 3.10 -5.27 -2.56
N ASN A 67 3.61 -4.13 -3.03
CA ASN A 67 4.02 -3.98 -4.42
C ASN A 67 5.11 -4.99 -4.78
N HIS A 68 6.12 -5.15 -3.94
CA HIS A 68 7.18 -6.13 -4.15
C HIS A 68 6.64 -7.57 -4.19
N LEU A 69 5.72 -7.92 -3.29
CA LEU A 69 5.07 -9.24 -3.28
C LEU A 69 4.22 -9.50 -4.53
N LEU A 70 3.69 -8.45 -5.15
CA LEU A 70 2.95 -8.51 -6.42
C LEU A 70 3.87 -8.43 -7.65
N GLY A 71 5.19 -8.31 -7.47
CA GLY A 71 6.16 -8.15 -8.56
C GLY A 71 6.21 -6.74 -9.17
N ASN A 72 5.60 -5.76 -8.53
CA ASN A 72 5.67 -4.35 -8.90
C ASN A 72 6.86 -3.66 -8.23
N GLU A 73 7.29 -2.53 -8.81
CA GLU A 73 8.31 -1.68 -8.19
C GLU A 73 7.80 -1.02 -6.90
N MET A 74 8.71 -0.85 -5.95
CA MET A 74 8.46 -0.08 -4.73
C MET A 74 8.67 1.41 -5.05
N ILE A 75 7.70 2.25 -4.73
CA ILE A 75 7.62 3.64 -5.24
C ILE A 75 7.53 4.69 -4.13
N SER A 76 7.52 4.28 -2.87
CA SER A 76 7.37 5.23 -1.77
C SER A 76 8.58 6.15 -1.59
N SER A 77 8.34 7.22 -0.81
CA SER A 77 9.41 8.12 -0.39
C SER A 77 10.45 7.43 0.49
N GLN A 78 10.01 6.44 1.27
CA GLN A 78 10.85 5.69 2.20
C GLN A 78 11.90 4.87 1.46
N VAL A 79 11.52 4.15 0.40
CA VAL A 79 12.45 3.35 -0.42
C VAL A 79 13.53 4.21 -1.05
N SER A 80 13.18 5.40 -1.54
CA SER A 80 14.15 6.31 -2.14
C SER A 80 15.18 6.79 -1.12
N LYS A 81 14.73 7.16 0.09
CA LYS A 81 15.61 7.60 1.19
C LYS A 81 16.50 6.48 1.70
N ASP A 82 15.94 5.28 1.84
CA ASP A 82 16.69 4.11 2.31
C ASP A 82 17.75 3.71 1.29
N LEU A 83 17.41 3.71 0.00
CA LEU A 83 18.37 3.46 -1.08
C LEU A 83 19.49 4.52 -1.10
N GLU A 84 19.14 5.80 -1.02
CA GLU A 84 20.12 6.89 -0.95
C GLU A 84 21.07 6.74 0.25
N THR A 85 20.53 6.36 1.41
CA THR A 85 21.30 6.14 2.63
C THR A 85 22.28 4.97 2.45
N LEU A 86 21.81 3.84 1.91
CA LEU A 86 22.64 2.66 1.67
C LEU A 86 23.76 2.97 0.66
N LEU A 87 23.45 3.62 -0.46
CA LEU A 87 24.45 4.03 -1.46
C LEU A 87 25.46 5.02 -0.87
N SER A 88 24.98 5.97 -0.07
CA SER A 88 25.85 6.94 0.60
C SER A 88 26.79 6.30 1.62
N MET A 89 26.42 5.14 2.18
CA MET A 89 27.30 4.36 3.06
C MET A 89 28.33 3.58 2.26
N GLU A 90 27.94 2.97 1.12
CA GLU A 90 28.86 2.25 0.24
C GLU A 90 29.91 3.16 -0.42
N ILE A 91 29.53 4.36 -0.88
CA ILE A 91 30.46 5.31 -1.53
C ILE A 91 31.50 5.88 -0.55
N LYS A 92 31.21 5.87 0.75
CA LYS A 92 32.11 6.40 1.79
C LYS A 92 33.12 5.34 2.30
N MET A 93 33.04 4.09 1.85
CA MET A 93 34.03 3.04 2.13
C MET A 93 35.15 3.05 1.09
#